data_AF-D0E8S4-F1
#
_entry.id   AF-D0E8S4-F1
#
_cell.length_a   1.000
_cell.length_b   1.000
_cell.length_c   1.000
_cell.angle_alpha   90.00
_cell.angle_beta   90.00
_cell.angle_gamma   90.00
#
_symmetry.space_group_name_H-M   'P 1'
#
loop_
_entity.id
_entity.type
_entity.pdbx_description
1 polymer ?
#
loop_
_entity_poly.entity_id
_entity_poly.type
_entity_poly.pdbx_seq_one_letter_code
_entity_poly.pdbx_strand_id
1 'polypeptide(L)' 'IFSDFMIYWNNLSSMGSMMTIMFIFIFFFLMIEQMISKRKIILTIKSNNNEWKLNIPNLTHTNIENNFIFIK' A
#
# COMPACT_ATOMS: atom_id res chain seq x y z
N ILE A 1 -37.01 10.48 -13.33
CA ILE A 1 -37.65 9.16 -13.10
C ILE A 1 -36.72 8.13 -13.74
N PHE A 2 -35.95 7.40 -12.94
CA PHE A 2 -35.29 6.21 -13.47
C PHE A 2 -36.37 5.21 -13.85
N SER A 3 -36.20 4.51 -14.97
CA SER A 3 -37.07 3.39 -15.28
C SER A 3 -36.99 2.37 -14.14
N ASP A 4 -38.12 1.86 -13.65
CA ASP A 4 -38.15 0.89 -12.55
C ASP A 4 -37.27 -0.34 -12.82
N PHE A 5 -37.04 -0.68 -14.09
CA PHE A 5 -36.11 -1.74 -14.53
C PHE A 5 -34.67 -1.58 -14.03
N MET A 6 -34.19 -0.37 -13.80
CA MET A 6 -32.80 -0.10 -13.39
C MET A 6 -32.62 0.03 -11.86
N ILE A 7 -33.70 -0.08 -11.08
CA ILE A 7 -33.64 0.05 -9.61
C ILE A 7 -32.72 -1.02 -9.01
N TYR A 8 -32.74 -2.24 -9.53
CA TYR A 8 -31.88 -3.32 -9.05
C TYR A 8 -30.39 -2.98 -9.19
N TRP A 9 -29.97 -2.55 -10.38
CA TRP A 9 -28.56 -2.18 -10.64
C TRP A 9 -28.14 -0.94 -9.87
N ASN A 10 -29.05 0.03 -9.69
CA ASN A 10 -28.76 1.21 -8.88
C ASN A 10 -28.54 0.82 -7.41
N ASN A 11 -29.36 -0.07 -6.84
CA ASN A 11 -29.19 -0.56 -5.47
C ASN A 11 -27.90 -1.39 -5.29
N LEU A 12 -27.52 -2.17 -6.30
CA LEU A 12 -26.23 -2.87 -6.30
C LEU A 12 -25.07 -1.88 -6.32
N SER A 13 -25.16 -0.87 -7.19
CA SER A 13 -24.11 0.15 -7.34
C SER A 13 -23.94 1.02 -6.09
N SER A 14 -25.05 1.37 -5.42
CA SER A 14 -25.03 2.15 -4.18
C SER A 14 -24.47 1.34 -3.01
N MET A 15 -24.74 0.03 -2.95
CA MET A 15 -24.09 -0.86 -1.99
C MET A 15 -22.58 -0.93 -2.24
N GLY A 16 -22.16 -0.99 -3.51
CA GLY A 16 -20.75 -0.96 -3.90
C GLY A 16 -20.03 0.33 -3.50
N SER A 17 -20.67 1.50 -3.69
CA SER A 17 -20.08 2.78 -3.33
C SER A 17 -19.93 2.97 -1.81
N MET A 18 -20.87 2.45 -1.02
CA MET A 18 -20.71 2.44 0.43
C MET A 18 -19.51 1.58 0.87
N MET A 19 -19.30 0.43 0.21
CA MET A 19 -18.15 -0.42 0.49
C MET A 19 -16.82 0.24 0.13
N THR A 20 -16.74 0.97 -1.00
CA THR A 20 -15.49 1.65 -1.38
C THR A 20 -15.08 2.74 -0.40
N ILE A 21 -16.04 3.49 0.13
CA ILE A 21 -15.80 4.49 1.18
C ILE A 21 -15.26 3.81 2.45
N MET A 22 -15.85 2.68 2.84
CA MET A 22 -15.38 1.91 4.00
C MET A 22 -13.96 1.38 3.82
N PHE A 23 -13.59 0.91 2.62
CA PHE A 23 -12.21 0.46 2.35
C PHE A 23 -11.18 1.59 2.48
N ILE A 24 -11.54 2.81 2.07
CA ILE A 24 -10.67 3.98 2.24
C ILE A 24 -10.44 4.27 3.72
N PHE A 25 -11.48 4.21 4.56
CA PHE A 25 -11.32 4.39 5.99
C PHE A 25 -10.44 3.30 6.62
N ILE A 26 -10.65 2.03 6.27
CA ILE A 26 -9.81 0.92 6.73
C ILE A 26 -8.35 1.14 6.32
N PHE A 27 -8.10 1.59 5.10
CA PHE A 27 -6.77 1.91 4.62
C PHE A 27 -6.08 2.99 5.45
N PHE A 28 -6.80 4.08 5.78
CA PHE A 28 -6.26 5.12 6.65
C PHE A 28 -5.97 4.62 8.06
N PHE A 29 -6.85 3.80 8.65
CA PHE A 29 -6.61 3.22 9.97
C PHE A 29 -5.39 2.31 9.98
N LEU A 30 -5.21 1.48 8.96
CA LEU A 30 -4.03 0.62 8.83
C LEU A 30 -2.74 1.45 8.79
N MET A 31 -2.71 2.53 8.01
CA MET A 31 -1.53 3.41 7.96
C MET A 31 -1.21 4.03 9.32
N ILE A 32 -2.22 4.58 10.00
CA ILE A 32 -2.06 5.18 11.33
C ILE A 32 -1.57 4.14 12.35
N GLU A 33 -2.15 2.94 12.34
CA GLU A 33 -1.77 1.85 13.24
C GLU A 33 -0.31 1.42 13.04
N GLN A 34 0.16 1.31 11.78
CA GLN A 34 1.56 0.97 11.50
C GLN A 34 2.52 2.08 11.94
N MET A 35 2.13 3.35 11.89
CA MET A 35 2.97 4.46 12.36
C MET A 35 3.09 4.50 13.88
N ILE A 36 2.00 4.21 14.61
CA ILE A 36 1.98 4.24 16.08
C ILE A 36 2.63 2.98 16.67
N SER A 37 2.36 1.80 16.08
CA SER A 37 2.88 0.55 16.60
C SER A 37 4.31 0.28 16.11
N LYS A 38 5.27 0.21 17.04
CA LYS A 38 6.65 -0.20 16.72
C LYS A 38 6.66 -1.71 16.43
N ARG A 39 6.62 -2.08 15.16
CA ARG A 39 6.71 -3.49 14.71
C ARG A 39 8.07 -3.79 14.12
N LYS A 40 8.57 -5.00 14.38
CA LYS A 40 9.78 -5.52 13.72
C LYS A 40 9.40 -6.13 12.38
N ILE A 41 10.19 -5.85 11.34
CA ILE A 41 10.04 -6.47 10.02
C ILE A 41 10.46 -7.94 10.11
N ILE A 42 9.57 -8.86 9.75
CA ILE A 42 9.81 -10.31 9.82
C ILE A 42 10.53 -10.80 8.55
N LEU A 43 10.16 -10.27 7.40
CA LEU A 43 10.68 -10.66 6.09
C LEU A 43 10.92 -9.41 5.25
N THR A 44 12.08 -9.34 4.61
CA THR A 44 12.41 -8.33 3.60
C THR A 44 12.38 -8.94 2.21
N ILE A 45 11.97 -8.13 1.22
CA ILE A 45 11.95 -8.55 -0.19
C ILE A 45 13.39 -8.72 -0.66
N LYS A 46 13.77 -9.93 -1.09
CA LYS A 46 15.07 -10.19 -1.72
C LYS A 46 15.00 -9.82 -3.19
N SER A 47 15.17 -8.53 -3.51
CA SER A 47 15.30 -8.07 -4.90
C SER A 47 16.72 -7.59 -5.19
N ASN A 48 17.07 -7.53 -6.47
CA ASN A 48 18.41 -7.10 -6.88
C ASN A 48 18.59 -5.57 -6.90
N ASN A 49 17.53 -4.82 -6.60
CA ASN A 49 17.59 -3.36 -6.55
C ASN A 49 18.16 -2.89 -5.20
N ASN A 50 18.96 -1.82 -5.21
CA ASN A 50 19.73 -1.39 -4.05
C ASN A 50 18.84 -0.97 -2.88
N GLU A 51 17.66 -0.40 -3.17
CA GLU A 51 16.68 0.02 -2.16
C GLU A 51 16.25 -1.10 -1.21
N TRP A 52 16.13 -2.33 -1.73
CA TRP A 52 15.68 -3.49 -0.95
C TRP A 52 16.82 -4.24 -0.27
N LYS A 53 18.08 -3.91 -0.59
CA LYS A 53 19.28 -4.45 0.06
C LYS A 53 19.69 -3.64 1.29
N LEU A 54 19.27 -2.38 1.37
CA LEU A 54 19.59 -1.49 2.49
C LEU A 54 18.77 -1.82 3.74
N ASN A 55 19.22 -1.30 4.88
CA ASN A 55 18.53 -1.42 6.16
C ASN A 55 17.20 -0.65 6.14
N ILE A 56 16.20 -1.12 6.87
CA ILE A 56 14.91 -0.45 6.99
C ILE A 56 14.73 -0.02 8.46
N PRO A 57 14.81 1.29 8.81
CA PRO A 57 15.03 2.44 7.94
C PRO A 57 16.48 2.61 7.46
N ASN A 58 16.65 3.30 6.34
CA ASN A 58 17.97 3.58 5.76
C ASN A 58 18.80 4.48 6.69
N LEU A 59 20.12 4.28 6.67
CA LEU A 59 21.08 5.20 7.29
C LEU A 59 21.19 6.50 6.46
N THR A 60 21.73 7.57 7.05
CA THR A 60 21.84 8.88 6.37
C THR A 60 22.81 8.88 5.18
N HIS A 61 23.87 8.06 5.23
CA HIS A 61 24.87 7.92 4.17
C HIS A 61 25.03 6.43 3.79
N THR A 62 24.07 5.88 3.04
CA THR A 62 24.08 4.47 2.63
C THR A 62 24.98 4.17 1.43
N ASN A 63 25.12 5.10 0.49
CA ASN A 63 25.93 4.92 -0.72
C ASN A 63 27.28 5.65 -0.58
N ILE A 64 28.17 5.13 0.26
CA ILE A 64 29.54 5.66 0.40
C ILE A 64 30.36 5.34 -0.87
N GLU A 65 30.10 4.20 -1.48
CA GLU A 65 30.71 3.76 -2.75
C GLU A 65 29.65 3.68 -3.85
N ASN A 66 30.10 3.79 -5.11
CA ASN A 66 29.19 3.69 -6.24
C ASN A 66 28.74 2.24 -6.42
N ASN A 67 27.42 2.01 -6.46
CA ASN A 67 26.89 0.66 -6.57
C ASN A 67 27.08 0.12 -8.00
N PHE A 68 27.60 -1.10 -8.14
CA PHE A 68 27.72 -1.75 -9.43
C PHE A 68 26.35 -2.25 -9.90
N ILE A 69 25.77 -1.55 -10.86
CA ILE A 69 24.57 -2.00 -11.56
C ILE A 69 25.01 -2.91 -12.70
N PHE A 70 24.90 -4.22 -12.48
CA PHE A 70 25.03 -5.18 -13.58
C PHE A 70 23.75 -5.14 -14.41
N ILE A 71 23.73 -4.29 -15.42
CA ILE A 71 22.75 -4.39 -16.51
C ILE A 71 23.23 -5.56 -17.38
N LYS A 72 22.43 -6.62 -17.42
CA LYS A 72 22.61 -7.72 -18.36
C LYS A 72 21.60 -7.57 -19.49
#